data_AF-A0A935WFH0-F1
#
_entry.id   AF-A0A935WFH0-F1
#
_cell.length_a   1.000
_cell.length_b   1.000
_cell.length_c   1.000
_cell.angle_alpha   90.00
_cell.angle_beta   90.00
_cell.angle_gamma   90.00
#
_symmetry.space_group_name_H-M   'P 1'
#
loop_
_entity.id
_entity.type
_entity.pdbx_description
1 polymer ?
#
loop_
_entity_poly.entity_id
_entity_poly.type
_entity_poly.pdbx_seq_one_letter_code
_entity_poly.pdbx_strand_id
1 'polypeptide(L)'
;MFLIRDNLGKRPIYFAWSAGGYPDQMFNLTPFLAMEGLVRRLHPKPLPAKPADTDPIVLNRSMGYVDLPATKQLLFGTYNYPAASVKRPRGWVDRPSQSILGLYSVVYGTMTPSLLAAGDTTLALRADSIAKAVEANMDR
;
A
#
# COMPACT_ATOMS: atom_id res chain seq x y z
N MET A 1 8.47 -1.05 24.77
CA MET A 1 7.56 -2.06 24.17
C MET A 1 6.30 -2.28 25.04
N PHE A 2 5.64 -1.20 25.47
CA PHE A 2 4.37 -1.26 26.21
C PHE A 2 3.20 -0.77 25.34
N LEU A 3 3.46 0.26 24.53
CA LEU A 3 2.45 0.91 23.69
C LEU A 3 1.72 0.01 22.68
N ILE A 4 2.39 -0.97 22.06
CA ILE A 4 1.72 -1.91 21.12
C ILE A 4 0.89 -2.95 21.89
N ARG A 5 1.47 -3.58 22.92
CA ARG A 5 0.80 -4.62 23.71
C ARG A 5 -0.45 -4.09 24.41
N ASP A 6 -0.36 -2.90 24.99
CA ASP A 6 -1.46 -2.30 25.76
C ASP A 6 -2.65 -1.87 24.88
N ASN A 7 -2.42 -1.72 23.58
CA ASN A 7 -3.39 -1.21 22.61
C ASN A 7 -3.87 -2.24 21.60
N LEU A 8 -3.29 -3.45 21.58
CA LEU A 8 -3.69 -4.50 20.68
C LEU A 8 -5.17 -4.86 20.91
N GLY A 9 -5.97 -4.79 19.85
CA GLY A 9 -7.42 -5.03 19.91
C GLY A 9 -8.26 -3.89 20.50
N LYS A 10 -7.64 -2.86 21.10
CA LYS A 10 -8.35 -1.67 21.60
C LYS A 10 -8.43 -0.55 20.57
N ARG A 11 -7.38 -0.40 19.76
CA ARG A 11 -7.33 0.54 18.64
C ARG A 11 -6.53 -0.05 17.48
N PRO A 12 -6.78 0.38 16.23
CA PRO A 12 -5.95 0.01 15.10
C PRO A 12 -4.49 0.45 15.32
N ILE A 13 -3.56 -0.43 14.96
CA ILE A 13 -2.12 -0.15 14.95
C ILE A 13 -1.64 -0.31 13.51
N TYR A 14 -0.92 0.68 13.01
CA TYR A 14 -0.45 0.73 11.64
C TYR A 14 1.07 0.91 11.61
N PHE A 15 1.72 0.20 10.70
CA PHE A 15 3.10 0.44 10.31
C PHE A 15 3.12 1.13 8.96
N ALA A 16 3.85 2.24 8.83
CA ALA A 16 4.02 2.88 7.54
C ALA A 16 4.75 1.94 6.57
N TRP A 17 4.38 1.94 5.29
CA TRP A 17 5.09 1.16 4.27
C TRP A 17 6.57 1.54 4.18
N SER A 18 6.89 2.82 4.40
CA SER A 18 8.27 3.33 4.46
C SER A 18 9.09 2.81 5.65
N ALA A 19 8.46 2.17 6.65
CA ALA A 19 9.18 1.45 7.71
C ALA A 19 9.83 0.15 7.20
N GLY A 20 9.56 -0.22 5.93
CA GLY A 20 10.15 -1.39 5.28
C GLY A 20 9.86 -2.68 6.04
N GLY A 21 10.86 -3.55 6.15
CA GLY A 21 10.77 -4.82 6.84
C GLY A 21 10.83 -4.73 8.37
N TYR A 22 10.85 -3.53 8.97
CA TYR A 22 10.98 -3.36 10.42
C TYR A 22 10.00 -4.23 11.25
N PRO A 23 8.67 -4.24 10.99
CA PRO A 23 7.76 -5.04 11.80
C PRO A 23 7.94 -6.55 11.60
N ASP A 24 8.41 -6.98 10.44
CA ASP A 24 8.68 -8.39 10.14
C ASP A 24 10.00 -8.83 10.81
N GLN A 25 11.07 -8.05 10.64
CA GLN A 25 12.41 -8.38 11.15
C GLN A 25 12.50 -8.30 12.68
N MET A 26 11.85 -7.31 13.29
CA MET A 26 11.97 -7.07 14.73
C MET A 26 10.97 -7.86 15.56
N PHE A 27 9.81 -8.20 14.99
CA PHE A 27 8.69 -8.76 15.74
C PHE A 27 8.04 -9.99 15.09
N ASN A 28 8.52 -10.43 13.91
CA ASN A 28 7.97 -11.55 13.16
C ASN A 28 6.46 -11.41 12.88
N LEU A 29 6.02 -10.18 12.56
CA LEU A 29 4.60 -9.84 12.41
C LEU A 29 4.02 -10.11 11.03
N THR A 30 4.79 -10.64 10.07
CA THR A 30 4.34 -10.93 8.70
C THR A 30 2.95 -11.58 8.63
N PRO A 31 2.63 -12.65 9.39
CA PRO A 31 1.32 -13.30 9.29
C PRO A 31 0.19 -12.50 9.95
N PHE A 32 0.47 -11.37 10.61
CA PHE A 32 -0.52 -10.53 11.28
C PHE A 32 -0.75 -9.19 10.55
N LEU A 33 -0.07 -8.95 9.43
CA LEU A 33 -0.05 -7.65 8.77
C LEU A 33 -0.79 -7.69 7.44
N ALA A 34 -1.85 -6.90 7.32
CA ALA A 34 -2.54 -6.63 6.06
C ALA A 34 -2.19 -5.22 5.58
N MET A 35 -1.87 -5.09 4.30
CA MET A 35 -1.67 -3.80 3.66
C MET A 35 -3.01 -3.10 3.42
N GLU A 36 -3.08 -1.82 3.79
CA GLU A 36 -4.17 -0.88 3.52
C GLU A 36 -3.57 0.40 2.90
N GLY A 37 -3.46 0.47 1.57
CA GLY A 37 -2.79 1.57 0.86
C GLY A 37 -1.29 1.75 1.21
N LEU A 38 -0.94 2.82 1.92
CA LEU A 38 0.45 3.15 2.29
C LEU A 38 0.85 2.66 3.68
N VAL A 39 0.01 1.84 4.32
CA VAL A 39 0.27 1.30 5.66
C VAL A 39 0.00 -0.19 5.71
N ARG A 40 0.54 -0.85 6.72
CA ARG A 40 0.22 -2.24 7.09
C ARG A 40 -0.45 -2.23 8.46
N ARG A 41 -1.70 -2.66 8.51
CA ARG A 41 -2.48 -2.82 9.73
C ARG A 41 -2.09 -4.09 10.47
N LEU A 42 -1.89 -3.96 11.78
CA LEU A 42 -1.67 -5.10 12.67
C LEU A 42 -3.01 -5.70 13.12
N HIS A 43 -3.17 -7.00 12.86
CA HIS A 43 -4.28 -7.81 13.34
C HIS A 43 -3.90 -8.54 14.63
N PRO A 44 -4.85 -8.74 15.57
CA PRO A 44 -4.59 -9.46 16.82
C PRO A 44 -4.46 -10.97 16.63
N LYS A 45 -4.88 -11.50 15.47
CA LYS A 45 -4.81 -12.91 15.10
C LYS A 45 -4.10 -13.02 13.74
N PRO A 46 -3.43 -14.15 13.47
CA PRO A 46 -2.85 -14.39 12.16
C PRO A 46 -3.93 -14.30 11.08
N LEU A 47 -3.60 -13.65 9.98
CA LEU A 47 -4.43 -13.57 8.80
C LEU A 47 -4.51 -14.94 8.14
N PRO A 48 -5.71 -15.37 7.73
CA PRO A 48 -5.87 -16.66 7.08
C PRO A 48 -5.20 -16.68 5.71
N ALA A 49 -4.52 -17.77 5.37
CA ALA A 49 -4.15 -18.10 3.99
C ALA A 49 -5.35 -18.67 3.20
N LYS A 50 -6.55 -18.13 3.41
CA LYS A 50 -7.78 -18.66 2.80
C LYS A 50 -7.99 -18.10 1.39
N PRO A 51 -8.70 -18.83 0.51
CA PRO A 51 -9.04 -18.35 -0.83
C PRO A 51 -9.83 -17.04 -0.79
N ALA A 52 -9.64 -16.22 -1.83
CA ALA A 52 -10.15 -14.85 -1.98
C ALA A 52 -11.69 -14.68 -1.93
N ASP A 53 -12.42 -15.80 -1.89
CA ASP A 53 -13.84 -15.84 -2.23
C ASP A 53 -14.76 -15.48 -1.03
N THR A 54 -14.19 -15.33 0.17
CA THR A 54 -14.94 -15.00 1.41
C THR A 54 -14.30 -13.93 2.29
N ASP A 55 -13.09 -13.47 1.97
CA ASP A 55 -12.34 -12.51 2.79
C ASP A 55 -11.83 -11.35 1.90
N PRO A 56 -12.04 -10.07 2.25
CA PRO A 56 -11.47 -8.93 1.52
C PRO A 56 -9.93 -8.94 1.48
N ILE A 57 -9.27 -9.74 2.32
CA ILE A 57 -7.81 -9.82 2.40
C ILE A 57 -7.27 -10.89 1.45
N VAL A 58 -6.49 -10.47 0.45
CA VAL A 58 -5.89 -11.32 -0.58
C VAL A 58 -4.36 -11.37 -0.45
N LEU A 59 -3.76 -12.46 -0.92
CA LEU A 59 -2.30 -12.56 -0.98
C LEU A 59 -1.77 -11.94 -2.28
N ASN A 60 -0.96 -10.88 -2.15
CA ASN A 60 -0.21 -10.24 -3.21
C ASN A 60 1.27 -10.65 -3.15
N ARG A 61 1.86 -11.04 -4.28
CA ARG A 61 3.26 -11.52 -4.34
C ARG A 61 4.28 -10.46 -3.91
N SER A 62 4.01 -9.18 -4.15
CA SER A 62 4.93 -8.08 -3.84
C SER A 62 4.65 -7.44 -2.48
N MET A 63 3.41 -7.48 -2.00
CA MET A 63 2.97 -6.74 -0.81
C MET A 63 2.58 -7.62 0.39
N GLY A 64 2.55 -8.94 0.22
CA GLY A 64 2.01 -9.84 1.24
C GLY A 64 0.48 -9.79 1.27
N TYR A 65 -0.13 -9.89 2.46
CA TYR A 65 -1.58 -9.76 2.60
C TYR A 65 -2.02 -8.32 2.32
N VAL A 66 -3.10 -8.15 1.55
CA VAL A 66 -3.66 -6.85 1.15
C VAL A 66 -5.17 -6.87 1.39
N ASP A 67 -5.69 -5.90 2.14
CA ASP A 67 -7.14 -5.64 2.18
C ASP A 67 -7.53 -4.93 0.87
N LEU A 68 -8.16 -5.66 -0.04
CA LEU A 68 -8.43 -5.18 -1.40
C LEU A 68 -9.46 -4.04 -1.41
N PRO A 69 -10.63 -4.13 -0.76
CA PRO A 69 -11.59 -3.03 -0.70
C PRO A 69 -11.05 -1.79 0.02
N ALA A 70 -10.38 -1.94 1.16
CA ALA A 70 -9.82 -0.80 1.88
C ALA A 70 -8.73 -0.11 1.06
N THR A 71 -7.84 -0.88 0.44
CA THR A 71 -6.80 -0.33 -0.44
C THR A 71 -7.43 0.38 -1.64
N LYS A 72 -8.41 -0.23 -2.32
CA LYS A 72 -9.10 0.39 -3.45
C LYS A 72 -9.75 1.73 -3.07
N GLN A 73 -10.42 1.78 -1.92
CA GLN A 73 -11.02 3.01 -1.42
C GLN A 73 -9.96 4.09 -1.15
N LEU A 74 -8.84 3.73 -0.55
CA LEU A 74 -7.75 4.67 -0.29
C LEU A 74 -7.15 5.18 -1.60
N LEU A 75 -6.80 4.29 -2.53
CA LEU A 75 -6.15 4.65 -3.79
C LEU A 75 -7.04 5.53 -4.67
N PHE A 76 -8.33 5.21 -4.80
CA PHE A 76 -9.17 5.91 -5.78
C PHE A 76 -10.15 6.90 -5.17
N GLY A 77 -10.36 6.85 -3.85
CA GLY A 77 -11.31 7.71 -3.15
C GLY A 77 -10.69 8.64 -2.10
N THR A 78 -9.40 8.50 -1.76
CA THR A 78 -8.78 9.31 -0.70
C THR A 78 -7.45 9.93 -1.13
N TYR A 79 -6.57 9.16 -1.75
CA TYR A 79 -5.24 9.63 -2.11
C TYR A 79 -5.27 10.62 -3.27
N ASN A 80 -4.55 11.73 -3.11
CA ASN A 80 -4.39 12.73 -4.15
C ASN A 80 -3.29 12.33 -5.14
N TYR A 81 -3.52 11.23 -5.88
CA TYR A 81 -2.61 10.80 -6.92
C TYR A 81 -2.43 11.81 -8.05
N PRO A 82 -3.42 12.68 -8.43
CA PRO A 82 -3.17 13.72 -9.41
C PRO A 82 -2.00 14.64 -9.01
N ALA A 83 -1.93 15.04 -7.73
CA ALA A 83 -0.82 15.87 -7.25
C ALA A 83 0.55 15.15 -7.30
N ALA A 84 0.55 13.82 -7.12
CA ALA A 84 1.74 12.98 -7.25
C ALA A 84 2.14 12.73 -8.72
N SER A 85 1.17 12.71 -9.64
CA SER A 85 1.37 12.40 -11.06
C SER A 85 1.46 13.63 -11.98
N VAL A 86 1.39 14.86 -11.46
CA VAL A 86 1.58 16.09 -12.26
C VAL A 86 3.04 16.32 -12.63
N LYS A 87 3.29 16.56 -13.92
CA LYS A 87 4.60 16.95 -14.46
C LYS A 87 5.14 18.21 -13.80
N ARG A 88 6.45 18.21 -13.53
CA ARG A 88 7.16 19.33 -12.91
C ARG A 88 8.29 19.84 -13.81
N PRO A 89 7.99 20.72 -14.78
CA PRO A 89 8.98 21.23 -15.74
C PRO A 89 10.12 22.06 -15.15
N ARG A 90 10.02 22.45 -13.88
CA ARG A 90 11.08 23.14 -13.12
C ARG A 90 11.73 22.26 -12.05
N GLY A 91 11.40 20.97 -12.04
CA GLY A 91 11.84 20.04 -11.00
C GLY A 91 11.14 20.27 -9.65
N TRP A 92 11.72 19.69 -8.61
CA TRP A 92 11.22 19.76 -7.23
C TRP A 92 11.91 20.88 -6.46
N VAL A 93 11.11 21.64 -5.70
CA VAL A 93 11.63 22.64 -4.75
C VAL A 93 12.50 21.96 -3.69
N ASP A 94 12.05 20.79 -3.21
CA ASP A 94 12.76 19.92 -2.28
C ASP A 94 13.06 18.57 -2.98
N ARG A 95 14.24 18.47 -3.61
CA ARG A 95 14.68 17.26 -4.32
C ARG A 95 14.85 16.06 -3.37
N PRO A 96 15.44 16.20 -2.16
CA PRO A 96 15.51 15.10 -1.20
C PRO A 96 14.16 14.43 -0.90
N SER A 97 13.10 15.22 -0.75
CA SER A 97 11.75 14.68 -0.46
C SER A 97 11.02 14.13 -1.69
N GLN A 98 11.52 14.33 -2.91
CA GLN A 98 10.88 13.85 -4.15
C GLN A 98 10.61 12.35 -4.13
N SER A 99 11.54 11.57 -3.56
CA SER A 99 11.47 10.11 -3.52
C SER A 99 10.28 9.56 -2.75
N ILE A 100 9.69 10.32 -1.83
CA ILE A 100 8.52 9.86 -1.05
C ILE A 100 7.31 9.58 -1.94
N LEU A 101 7.21 10.27 -3.09
CA LEU A 101 6.15 10.03 -4.05
C LEU A 101 6.31 8.69 -4.77
N GLY A 102 7.51 8.11 -4.79
CA GLY A 102 7.72 6.77 -5.31
C GLY A 102 6.85 5.73 -4.61
N LEU A 103 6.41 6.00 -3.37
CA LEU A 103 5.45 5.14 -2.67
C LEU A 103 4.10 5.06 -3.38
N TYR A 104 3.67 6.12 -4.09
CA TYR A 104 2.50 6.05 -4.96
C TYR A 104 2.77 5.10 -6.13
N SER A 105 3.93 5.19 -6.78
CA SER A 105 4.22 4.24 -7.87
C SER A 105 4.18 2.80 -7.38
N VAL A 106 4.82 2.52 -6.23
CA VAL A 106 4.82 1.20 -5.62
C VAL A 106 3.40 0.73 -5.37
N VAL A 107 2.59 1.44 -4.56
CA VAL A 107 1.27 0.93 -4.16
C VAL A 107 0.31 0.78 -5.33
N TYR A 108 0.29 1.72 -6.29
CA TYR A 108 -0.59 1.59 -7.46
C TYR A 108 -0.11 0.49 -8.39
N GLY A 109 1.19 0.43 -8.69
CA GLY A 109 1.77 -0.58 -9.58
C GLY A 109 1.63 -2.00 -9.04
N THR A 110 1.93 -2.22 -7.77
CA THR A 110 1.86 -3.55 -7.14
C THR A 110 0.42 -4.00 -6.85
N MET A 111 -0.54 -3.08 -6.82
CA MET A 111 -1.97 -3.41 -6.70
C MET A 111 -2.58 -3.90 -8.02
N THR A 112 -1.98 -3.59 -9.17
CA THR A 112 -2.46 -3.96 -10.51
C THR A 112 -2.77 -5.46 -10.65
N PRO A 113 -1.88 -6.41 -10.28
CA PRO A 113 -2.17 -7.84 -10.40
C PRO A 113 -3.34 -8.29 -9.51
N SER A 114 -3.49 -7.71 -8.32
CA SER A 114 -4.59 -8.02 -7.41
C SER A 114 -5.93 -7.51 -7.94
N LEU A 115 -5.96 -6.33 -8.56
CA LEU A 115 -7.16 -5.81 -9.23
C LEU A 115 -7.53 -6.65 -10.46
N LEU A 116 -6.55 -7.08 -11.26
CA LEU A 116 -6.80 -7.99 -12.39
C LEU A 116 -7.37 -9.33 -11.93
N ALA A 117 -6.80 -9.92 -10.88
CA ALA A 117 -7.30 -11.19 -10.32
C ALA A 117 -8.73 -11.06 -9.77
N ALA A 118 -9.11 -9.88 -9.29
CA ALA A 118 -10.47 -9.57 -8.85
C ALA A 118 -11.44 -9.20 -10.00
N GLY A 119 -10.98 -9.18 -11.26
CA GLY A 119 -11.78 -8.81 -12.42
C GLY A 119 -11.95 -7.30 -12.65
N ASP A 120 -11.29 -6.45 -11.85
CA ASP A 120 -11.35 -4.99 -11.90
C ASP A 120 -10.40 -4.40 -12.97
N THR A 121 -10.48 -4.86 -14.21
CA THR A 121 -9.53 -4.51 -15.29
C THR A 121 -9.39 -3.00 -15.52
N THR A 122 -10.49 -2.25 -15.46
CA THR A 122 -10.47 -0.77 -15.63
C THR A 122 -9.63 -0.08 -14.57
N LEU A 123 -9.75 -0.51 -13.31
CA LEU A 123 -8.97 0.08 -12.21
C LEU A 123 -7.54 -0.40 -12.23
N ALA A 124 -7.28 -1.64 -12.64
CA ALA A 124 -5.94 -2.15 -12.83
C ALA A 124 -5.15 -1.32 -13.86
N LEU A 125 -5.74 -1.04 -15.03
CA LEU A 125 -5.13 -0.19 -16.05
C LEU A 125 -4.91 1.25 -15.56
N ARG A 126 -5.87 1.79 -14.80
CA ARG A 126 -5.71 3.12 -14.20
C ARG A 126 -4.57 3.13 -13.18
N ALA A 127 -4.45 2.10 -12.35
CA ALA A 127 -3.38 1.99 -11.37
C ALA A 127 -2.00 1.94 -12.03
N ASP A 128 -1.84 1.11 -13.06
CA ASP A 128 -0.61 1.04 -13.86
C ASP A 128 -0.26 2.39 -14.51
N SER A 129 -1.26 3.08 -15.09
CA SER A 129 -1.05 4.42 -15.67
C SER A 129 -0.62 5.46 -14.64
N ILE A 130 -1.19 5.43 -13.43
CA ILE A 130 -0.82 6.34 -12.34
C ILE A 130 0.62 6.06 -11.89
N ALA A 131 0.99 4.79 -11.71
CA ALA A 131 2.32 4.40 -11.29
C ALA A 131 3.40 4.93 -12.25
N LYS A 132 3.23 4.68 -13.55
CA LYS A 132 4.11 5.20 -14.61
C LYS A 132 4.18 6.72 -14.64
N ALA A 133 3.06 7.41 -14.42
CA ALA A 133 3.03 8.87 -14.40
C ALA A 133 3.78 9.45 -13.19
N VAL A 134 3.72 8.79 -12.04
CA VAL A 134 4.49 9.16 -10.85
C VAL A 134 5.98 8.95 -11.10
N GLU A 135 6.38 7.80 -11.65
CA GLU A 135 7.78 7.51 -12.01
C GLU A 135 8.36 8.55 -12.97
N ALA A 136 7.62 8.90 -14.03
CA ALA A 136 8.05 9.93 -14.97
C ALA A 136 8.24 11.33 -14.34
N ASN A 137 7.67 11.59 -13.15
CA ASN A 137 7.88 12.84 -12.41
C ASN A 137 9.02 12.76 -11.39
N MET A 138 9.56 11.56 -11.16
CA MET A 138 10.73 11.35 -10.33
C MET A 138 12.04 11.50 -11.12
N ASP A 139 12.01 11.19 -12.41
CA ASP A 139 13.19 11.27 -13.27
C ASP A 139 13.47 12.72 -13.71
N ARG A 140 14.44 13.38 -13.05
CA ARG A 140 15.12 14.61 -13.50
C ARG A 140 16.44 14.89 -12.79
#